data_AF-A0A4Y7XFR7-F1
#
_entry.id   AF-A0A4Y7XFR7-F1
#
_cell.length_a   1.000
_cell.length_b   1.000
_cell.length_c   1.000
_cell.angle_alpha   90.00
_cell.angle_beta   90.00
_cell.angle_gamma   90.00
#
_symmetry.space_group_name_H-M   'P 1'
#
loop_
_entity.id
_entity.type
_entity.pdbx_description
1 polymer ?
#
loop_
_entity_poly.entity_id
_entity_poly.type
_entity_poly.pdbx_seq_one_letter_code
_entity_poly.pdbx_strand_id
1 'polypeptide(L)'
;MAITKLTEFAKTGAKNTDDLDLEAGFPAAQKPARQWFNCLFNSLALKINEIIDQLDQPENRIKPGMTMMWPTSTVPAGYLECAGQAVSRTTYAALFAVIGTSFGPGDGSTTFNIPDMRGEFARGWDHSRGIDSGRTLGSWQDEAFKSHGHTGSTGSAGVHSHDTKVGGDANNVRPDTPTNAITMAGQSADSGATGSGQILESGSHSHSVTVNSTGGIETRPRNVAWMFIIKF
;
A
#
# COMPACT_ATOMS: atom_id res chain seq x y z
N MET A 1 -62.06 -38.01 -37.18
CA MET A 1 -62.75 -36.82 -36.63
C MET A 1 -61.75 -35.86 -35.94
N ALA A 2 -60.62 -35.51 -36.58
CA ALA A 2 -59.55 -34.76 -35.90
C ALA A 2 -58.91 -33.63 -36.73
N ILE A 3 -58.94 -33.67 -38.07
CA ILE A 3 -58.31 -32.65 -38.91
C ILE A 3 -59.24 -31.44 -39.15
N THR A 4 -60.56 -31.63 -39.20
CA THR A 4 -61.53 -30.56 -39.47
C THR A 4 -61.62 -29.53 -38.33
N LYS A 5 -61.28 -29.92 -37.09
CA LYS A 5 -61.29 -29.01 -35.92
C LYS A 5 -60.08 -28.06 -35.90
N LEU A 6 -58.96 -28.41 -36.54
CA LEU A 6 -57.78 -27.55 -36.62
C LEU A 6 -57.98 -26.39 -37.62
N THR A 7 -58.71 -26.63 -38.71
CA THR A 7 -59.02 -25.59 -39.71
C THR A 7 -60.04 -24.57 -39.21
N GLU A 8 -60.91 -24.96 -38.28
CA GLU A 8 -61.85 -24.05 -37.60
C GLU A 8 -61.13 -23.20 -36.52
N PHE A 9 -60.09 -23.75 -35.91
CA PHE A 9 -59.24 -23.07 -34.92
C PHE A 9 -58.37 -21.93 -35.50
N ALA A 10 -58.21 -21.89 -36.82
CA ALA A 10 -57.43 -20.87 -37.55
C ALA A 10 -58.30 -19.77 -38.17
N LYS A 11 -59.62 -19.76 -37.94
CA LYS A 11 -60.49 -18.69 -38.46
C LYS A 11 -60.29 -17.40 -37.68
N THR A 12 -60.01 -16.36 -38.46
CA THR A 12 -59.73 -14.98 -38.13
C THR A 12 -60.90 -14.28 -37.41
N GLY A 13 -61.06 -14.54 -36.12
CA GLY A 13 -61.77 -13.60 -35.24
C GLY A 13 -61.01 -12.27 -35.17
N ALA A 14 -61.72 -11.16 -34.94
CA ALA A 14 -61.11 -9.83 -34.79
C ALA A 14 -59.91 -9.89 -33.83
N LYS A 15 -58.87 -9.08 -34.08
CA LYS A 15 -57.71 -8.90 -33.19
C LYS A 15 -58.16 -8.20 -31.90
N ASN A 16 -59.00 -8.84 -31.10
CA ASN A 16 -59.36 -8.32 -29.80
C ASN A 16 -58.26 -8.80 -28.82
N THR A 17 -57.28 -7.91 -28.62
CA THR A 17 -56.23 -8.03 -27.60
C THR A 17 -56.64 -7.37 -26.29
N ASP A 18 -57.86 -6.86 -26.19
CA ASP A 18 -58.39 -6.30 -24.96
C ASP A 18 -58.38 -7.44 -23.91
N ASP A 19 -57.84 -7.11 -22.74
CA ASP A 19 -57.60 -7.98 -21.59
C ASP A 19 -56.38 -8.94 -21.66
N LEU A 20 -55.48 -8.80 -22.64
CA LEU A 20 -54.17 -9.49 -22.62
C LEU A 20 -53.12 -8.60 -21.93
N ASP A 21 -53.22 -8.53 -20.60
CA ASP A 21 -52.21 -7.90 -19.76
C ASP A 21 -51.03 -8.85 -19.53
N LEU A 22 -49.83 -8.41 -19.89
CA LEU A 22 -48.58 -9.18 -19.76
C LEU A 22 -48.18 -9.38 -18.28
N GLU A 23 -48.72 -8.56 -17.36
CA GLU A 23 -48.49 -8.68 -15.92
C GLU A 23 -49.57 -9.51 -15.19
N ALA A 24 -50.76 -9.69 -15.78
CA ALA A 24 -51.90 -10.36 -15.13
C ALA A 24 -51.87 -11.90 -15.20
N GLY A 25 -50.88 -12.50 -15.87
CA GLY A 25 -50.78 -13.96 -16.03
C GLY A 25 -51.77 -14.53 -17.06
N PHE A 26 -52.00 -15.85 -17.02
CA PHE A 26 -52.81 -16.54 -18.03
C PHE A 26 -54.26 -16.01 -18.07
N PRO A 27 -54.81 -15.71 -19.27
CA PRO A 27 -56.20 -15.25 -19.38
C PRO A 27 -57.18 -16.31 -18.86
N ALA A 28 -58.11 -15.91 -17.99
CA ALA A 28 -59.10 -16.81 -17.39
C ALA A 28 -60.16 -17.33 -18.40
N ALA A 29 -60.25 -16.73 -19.58
CA ALA A 29 -61.24 -17.07 -20.61
C ALA A 29 -60.60 -17.83 -21.80
N GLN A 30 -61.37 -18.76 -22.40
CA GLN A 30 -60.95 -19.47 -23.62
C GLN A 30 -60.77 -18.48 -24.79
N LYS A 31 -59.51 -18.12 -25.09
CA LYS A 31 -59.15 -17.29 -26.25
C LYS A 31 -58.79 -18.20 -27.46
N PRO A 32 -58.98 -17.76 -28.73
CA PRO A 32 -58.54 -18.52 -29.91
C PRO A 32 -57.07 -18.95 -29.79
N ALA A 33 -56.72 -20.17 -30.23
CA ALA A 33 -55.35 -20.71 -30.06
C ALA A 33 -54.26 -19.76 -30.56
N ARG A 34 -54.52 -18.99 -31.63
CA ARG A 34 -53.58 -17.99 -32.13
C ARG A 34 -53.26 -16.89 -31.12
N GLN A 35 -54.25 -16.41 -30.37
CA GLN A 35 -54.04 -15.41 -29.32
C GLN A 35 -53.29 -16.03 -28.13
N TRP A 36 -53.58 -17.29 -27.82
CA TRP A 36 -52.89 -18.05 -26.78
C TRP A 36 -51.40 -18.29 -27.10
N PHE A 37 -51.10 -18.77 -28.31
CA PHE A 37 -49.71 -18.96 -28.76
C PHE A 37 -48.94 -17.63 -28.76
N ASN A 38 -49.54 -16.55 -29.25
CA ASN A 38 -48.90 -15.24 -29.24
C ASN A 38 -48.60 -14.76 -27.81
N CYS A 39 -49.54 -14.92 -26.87
CA CYS A 39 -49.33 -14.58 -25.46
C CYS A 39 -48.17 -15.39 -24.85
N LEU A 40 -48.17 -16.72 -25.03
CA LEU A 40 -47.13 -17.60 -24.50
C LEU A 40 -45.73 -17.25 -25.02
N PHE A 41 -45.58 -17.04 -26.33
CA PHE A 41 -44.29 -16.68 -26.92
C PHE A 41 -43.81 -15.30 -26.46
N ASN A 42 -44.72 -14.33 -26.32
CA ASN A 42 -44.38 -13.00 -25.82
C ASN A 42 -43.96 -13.04 -24.35
N SER A 43 -44.70 -13.74 -23.49
CA SER A 43 -44.35 -13.92 -22.08
C SER A 43 -43.01 -14.63 -21.91
N LEU A 44 -42.72 -15.64 -22.74
CA LEU A 44 -41.42 -16.31 -22.73
C LEU A 44 -40.29 -15.37 -23.16
N ALA A 45 -40.48 -14.60 -24.23
CA ALA A 45 -39.48 -13.65 -24.72
C ALA A 45 -39.15 -12.57 -23.67
N LEU A 46 -40.17 -12.03 -23.00
CA LEU A 46 -39.98 -11.10 -21.88
C LEU A 46 -39.18 -11.75 -20.75
N LYS A 47 -39.53 -12.98 -20.37
CA LYS A 47 -38.81 -13.65 -19.27
C LYS A 47 -37.36 -13.96 -19.61
N ILE A 48 -37.08 -14.30 -20.86
CA ILE A 48 -35.71 -14.48 -21.36
C ILE A 48 -34.94 -13.17 -21.28
N ASN A 49 -35.53 -12.06 -21.72
CA ASN A 49 -34.90 -10.74 -21.65
C ASN A 49 -34.63 -10.32 -20.20
N GLU A 50 -35.58 -10.50 -19.28
CA GLU A 50 -35.36 -10.24 -17.85
C GLU A 50 -34.18 -11.05 -17.30
N ILE A 51 -34.06 -12.33 -17.67
CA ILE A 51 -32.95 -13.18 -17.24
C ILE A 51 -31.63 -12.69 -17.85
N ILE A 52 -31.62 -12.31 -19.14
CA ILE A 52 -30.43 -11.75 -19.79
C ILE A 52 -29.99 -10.48 -19.07
N ASP A 53 -30.92 -9.57 -18.78
CA ASP A 53 -30.67 -8.31 -18.10
C ASP A 53 -30.17 -8.54 -16.67
N GLN A 54 -30.68 -9.56 -15.97
CA GLN A 54 -30.18 -9.96 -14.65
C GLN A 54 -28.77 -10.54 -14.71
N LEU A 55 -28.42 -11.26 -15.78
CA LEU A 55 -27.09 -11.82 -15.97
C LEU A 55 -26.06 -10.76 -16.38
N ASP A 56 -26.45 -9.76 -17.17
CA ASP A 56 -25.56 -8.68 -17.65
C ASP A 56 -25.40 -7.51 -16.66
N GLN A 57 -25.94 -7.64 -15.44
CA GLN A 57 -25.74 -6.62 -14.41
C GLN A 57 -24.23 -6.41 -14.10
N PRO A 58 -23.77 -5.16 -13.94
CA PRO A 58 -22.36 -4.85 -13.74
C PRO A 58 -21.77 -5.48 -12.47
N GLU A 59 -22.56 -5.69 -11.41
CA GLU A 59 -22.13 -6.36 -10.18
C GLU A 59 -21.79 -7.85 -10.40
N ASN A 60 -22.40 -8.52 -11.39
CA ASN A 60 -22.04 -9.90 -11.73
C ASN A 60 -20.68 -9.99 -12.43
N ARG A 61 -20.14 -8.86 -12.90
CA ARG A 61 -18.77 -8.79 -13.45
C ARG A 61 -17.71 -8.75 -12.34
N ILE A 62 -18.10 -8.43 -11.11
CA ILE A 62 -17.20 -8.41 -9.95
C ILE A 62 -17.31 -9.75 -9.20
N LYS A 63 -16.29 -10.58 -9.37
CA LYS A 63 -16.24 -11.90 -8.73
C LYS A 63 -15.85 -11.79 -7.25
N PRO A 64 -16.33 -12.72 -6.39
CA PRO A 64 -15.82 -12.87 -5.04
C PRO A 64 -14.29 -12.93 -5.00
N GLY A 65 -13.69 -12.28 -4.00
CA GLY A 65 -12.25 -12.14 -3.86
C GLY A 65 -11.64 -10.96 -4.63
N MET A 66 -12.38 -10.29 -5.52
CA MET A 66 -11.90 -9.03 -6.09
C MET A 66 -11.76 -7.97 -5.00
N THR A 67 -10.55 -7.41 -4.88
CA THR A 67 -10.20 -6.35 -3.93
C THR A 67 -10.06 -5.03 -4.65
N MET A 68 -10.61 -3.96 -4.08
CA MET A 68 -10.57 -2.63 -4.65
C MET A 68 -10.43 -1.55 -3.58
N MET A 69 -9.89 -0.40 -3.98
CA MET A 69 -9.88 0.79 -3.14
C MET A 69 -11.25 1.47 -3.18
N TRP A 70 -11.70 1.96 -2.04
CA TRP A 70 -13.01 2.57 -1.83
C TRP A 70 -12.86 3.92 -1.10
N PRO A 71 -13.38 5.02 -1.67
CA PRO A 71 -13.06 6.36 -1.21
C PRO A 71 -13.87 6.83 0.01
N THR A 72 -14.81 6.03 0.51
CA THR A 72 -15.66 6.40 1.66
C THR A 72 -15.43 5.46 2.84
N SER A 73 -15.86 5.89 4.03
CA SER A 73 -15.75 5.10 5.26
C SER A 73 -16.86 4.07 5.45
N THR A 74 -17.85 4.02 4.55
CA THR A 74 -18.97 3.08 4.63
C THR A 74 -18.79 1.99 3.60
N VAL A 75 -18.71 0.74 4.07
CA VAL A 75 -18.59 -0.43 3.20
C VAL A 75 -19.90 -0.61 2.41
N PRO A 76 -19.84 -0.69 1.07
CA PRO A 76 -21.03 -0.92 0.26
C PRO A 76 -21.56 -2.35 0.43
N ALA A 77 -22.85 -2.54 0.16
CA ALA A 77 -23.47 -3.86 0.21
C ALA A 77 -22.76 -4.86 -0.74
N GLY A 78 -22.57 -6.09 -0.27
CA GLY A 78 -21.87 -7.14 -1.03
C GLY A 78 -20.34 -7.13 -0.88
N TYR A 79 -19.79 -6.27 -0.04
CA TYR A 79 -18.36 -6.17 0.26
C TYR A 79 -18.06 -6.21 1.76
N LEU A 80 -16.82 -6.55 2.10
CA LEU A 80 -16.26 -6.44 3.44
C LEU A 80 -15.04 -5.50 3.40
N GLU A 81 -14.83 -4.70 4.43
CA GLU A 81 -13.55 -4.02 4.63
C GLU A 81 -12.44 -5.06 4.88
N CYS A 82 -11.29 -4.89 4.24
CA CYS A 82 -10.09 -5.69 4.48
C CYS A 82 -9.40 -5.26 5.78
N ALA A 83 -9.98 -5.61 6.93
CA ALA A 83 -9.49 -5.27 8.27
C ALA A 83 -9.06 -6.50 9.10
N GLY A 84 -8.72 -7.62 8.44
CA GLY A 84 -8.15 -8.80 9.08
C GLY A 84 -9.12 -9.66 9.89
N GLN A 85 -10.41 -9.33 9.92
CA GLN A 85 -11.38 -10.04 10.74
C GLN A 85 -11.61 -11.50 10.28
N ALA A 86 -11.92 -12.37 11.24
CA ALA A 86 -12.41 -13.72 10.96
C ALA A 86 -13.88 -13.65 10.54
N VAL A 87 -14.23 -14.31 9.43
CA VAL A 87 -15.58 -14.34 8.87
C VAL A 87 -16.06 -15.76 8.62
N SER A 88 -17.37 -15.97 8.63
CA SER A 88 -18.01 -17.29 8.50
C SER A 88 -17.78 -17.92 7.11
N ARG A 89 -17.28 -19.17 7.09
CA ARG A 89 -17.13 -19.96 5.85
C ARG A 89 -18.47 -20.23 5.17
N THR A 90 -19.54 -20.39 5.95
CA THR A 90 -20.88 -20.68 5.40
C THR A 90 -21.52 -19.42 4.83
N THR A 91 -21.41 -18.30 5.53
CA THR A 91 -21.99 -17.03 5.09
C THR A 91 -21.26 -16.46 3.87
N TYR A 92 -19.94 -16.62 3.82
CA TYR A 92 -19.08 -16.09 2.75
C TYR A 92 -18.42 -17.22 1.96
N ALA A 93 -19.19 -18.25 1.60
CA ALA A 93 -18.69 -19.46 0.96
C ALA A 93 -17.98 -19.19 -0.38
N ALA A 94 -18.51 -18.25 -1.17
CA ALA A 94 -17.91 -17.90 -2.46
C ALA A 94 -16.55 -17.20 -2.29
N LEU A 95 -16.42 -16.31 -1.29
CA LEU A 95 -15.14 -15.71 -0.93
C LEU A 95 -14.15 -16.76 -0.40
N PHE A 96 -14.61 -17.67 0.48
CA PHE A 96 -13.78 -18.73 1.03
C PHE A 96 -13.23 -19.65 -0.06
N ALA A 97 -14.03 -19.96 -1.08
CA ALA A 97 -13.60 -20.76 -2.23
C ALA A 97 -12.45 -20.11 -3.01
N VAL A 98 -12.31 -18.77 -2.95
CA VAL A 98 -11.26 -18.01 -3.65
C VAL A 98 -10.01 -17.84 -2.81
N ILE A 99 -10.14 -17.37 -1.56
CA ILE A 99 -8.97 -17.00 -0.75
C ILE A 99 -8.56 -18.05 0.28
N GLY A 100 -9.44 -19.02 0.57
CA GLY A 100 -9.22 -20.06 1.57
C GLY A 100 -8.79 -19.49 2.91
N THR A 101 -7.68 -20.02 3.44
CA THR A 101 -7.08 -19.59 4.72
C THR A 101 -5.79 -18.80 4.52
N SER A 102 -5.58 -18.20 3.34
CA SER A 102 -4.32 -17.52 2.98
C SER A 102 -3.96 -16.39 3.95
N PHE A 103 -4.97 -15.76 4.57
CA PHE A 103 -4.79 -14.67 5.55
C PHE A 103 -5.01 -15.12 6.99
N GLY A 104 -5.08 -16.43 7.22
CA GLY A 104 -5.26 -17.05 8.52
C GLY A 104 -6.45 -18.01 8.55
N PRO A 105 -6.37 -19.08 9.36
CA PRO A 105 -7.38 -20.13 9.40
C PRO A 105 -8.65 -19.74 10.18
N GLY A 106 -8.73 -18.54 10.75
CA GLY A 106 -9.77 -18.17 11.71
C GLY A 106 -9.70 -19.05 12.96
N ASP A 107 -10.85 -19.57 13.38
CA ASP A 107 -11.00 -20.61 14.41
C ASP A 107 -10.55 -22.02 13.96
N GLY A 108 -10.09 -22.17 12.71
CA GLY A 108 -9.69 -23.45 12.14
C GLY A 108 -10.84 -24.36 11.68
N SER A 109 -12.09 -23.95 11.84
CA SER A 109 -13.27 -24.78 11.56
C SER A 109 -14.36 -24.02 10.80
N THR A 110 -15.00 -23.04 11.44
CA THR A 110 -16.20 -22.38 10.92
C THR A 110 -15.91 -21.02 10.30
N THR A 111 -14.70 -20.50 10.50
CA THR A 111 -14.29 -19.17 10.04
C THR A 111 -12.99 -19.21 9.25
N PHE A 112 -12.69 -18.12 8.56
CA PHE A 112 -11.41 -17.85 7.90
C PHE A 112 -11.12 -16.36 7.99
N ASN A 113 -9.84 -15.98 7.97
CA ASN A 113 -9.47 -14.57 7.99
C ASN A 113 -9.44 -14.02 6.56
N ILE A 114 -9.81 -12.75 6.44
CA ILE A 114 -9.61 -11.98 5.21
C ILE A 114 -8.34 -11.10 5.35
N PRO A 115 -7.88 -10.41 4.28
CA PRO A 115 -6.71 -9.53 4.39
C PRO A 115 -6.90 -8.39 5.40
N ASP A 116 -5.82 -7.95 6.03
CA ASP A 116 -5.72 -6.65 6.68
C ASP A 116 -4.85 -5.75 5.80
N MET A 117 -5.47 -4.73 5.21
CA MET A 117 -4.82 -3.83 4.25
C MET A 117 -4.75 -2.39 4.78
N ARG A 118 -5.06 -2.18 6.07
CA ARG A 118 -5.08 -0.84 6.67
C ARG A 118 -3.65 -0.34 6.86
N GLY A 119 -3.32 0.74 6.16
CA GLY A 119 -1.97 1.32 6.20
C GLY A 119 -0.94 0.60 5.32
N GLU A 120 -1.37 -0.40 4.56
CA GLU A 120 -0.48 -1.26 3.78
C GLU A 120 -0.43 -0.87 2.29
N PHE A 121 0.70 -1.17 1.65
CA PHE A 121 0.85 -1.07 0.19
C PHE A 121 0.77 -2.46 -0.45
N ALA A 122 -0.12 -2.61 -1.44
CA ALA A 122 -0.14 -3.80 -2.26
C ALA A 122 1.05 -3.81 -3.24
N ARG A 123 1.84 -4.89 -3.20
CA ARG A 123 2.88 -5.16 -4.19
C ARG A 123 2.53 -6.39 -5.04
N GLY A 124 2.91 -6.37 -6.31
CA GLY A 124 2.73 -7.53 -7.18
C GLY A 124 3.48 -8.75 -6.66
N TRP A 125 2.80 -9.90 -6.61
CA TRP A 125 3.43 -11.16 -6.23
C TRP A 125 4.46 -11.56 -7.28
N ASP A 126 5.67 -11.91 -6.83
CA ASP A 126 6.77 -12.30 -7.72
C ASP A 126 6.40 -13.44 -8.66
N HIS A 127 5.60 -14.40 -8.17
CA HIS A 127 5.13 -15.56 -8.92
C HIS A 127 6.26 -16.25 -9.71
N SER A 128 7.42 -16.43 -9.06
CA SER A 128 8.63 -17.07 -9.61
C SER A 128 9.36 -16.27 -10.68
N ARG A 129 9.16 -14.95 -10.76
CA ARG A 129 9.94 -14.06 -11.63
C ARG A 129 11.38 -13.87 -11.13
N GLY A 130 11.63 -14.05 -9.83
CA GLY A 130 12.95 -13.98 -9.21
C GLY A 130 13.41 -12.57 -8.80
N ILE A 131 12.52 -11.58 -8.80
CA ILE A 131 12.81 -10.21 -8.35
C ILE A 131 12.57 -10.08 -6.84
N ASP A 132 11.53 -10.74 -6.35
CA ASP A 132 11.11 -10.72 -4.95
C ASP A 132 10.98 -12.16 -4.42
N SER A 133 12.11 -12.88 -4.49
CA SER A 133 12.21 -14.30 -4.17
C SER A 133 11.97 -14.58 -2.68
N GLY A 134 11.35 -15.73 -2.38
CA GLY A 134 11.09 -16.17 -1.00
C GLY A 134 9.80 -15.62 -0.39
N ARG A 135 9.01 -14.87 -1.15
CA ARG A 135 7.72 -14.31 -0.72
C ARG A 135 6.56 -15.24 -1.08
N THR A 136 5.72 -15.53 -0.10
CA THR A 136 4.46 -16.25 -0.31
C THR A 136 3.33 -15.26 -0.57
N LEU A 137 2.34 -15.67 -1.37
CA LEU A 137 1.17 -14.85 -1.63
C LEU A 137 0.46 -14.49 -0.31
N GLY A 138 0.16 -13.21 -0.10
CA GLY A 138 -0.50 -12.72 1.11
C GLY A 138 0.40 -12.54 2.34
N SER A 139 1.70 -12.84 2.25
CA SER A 139 2.63 -12.59 3.37
C SER A 139 2.80 -11.09 3.63
N TRP A 140 2.97 -10.71 4.90
CA TRP A 140 3.33 -9.35 5.31
C TRP A 140 4.85 -9.14 5.24
N GLN A 141 5.31 -7.90 5.02
CA GLN A 141 6.72 -7.54 5.01
C GLN A 141 6.90 -6.18 5.69
N ASP A 142 7.96 -6.08 6.49
CA ASP A 142 8.32 -4.83 7.15
C ASP A 142 8.89 -3.81 6.15
N GLU A 143 8.89 -2.54 6.55
CA GLU A 143 9.55 -1.49 5.81
C GLU A 143 11.06 -1.73 5.70
N ALA A 144 11.65 -1.32 4.58
CA ALA A 144 13.09 -1.45 4.38
C ALA A 144 13.61 -0.38 3.42
N PHE A 145 14.79 0.15 3.74
CA PHE A 145 15.60 0.92 2.80
C PHE A 145 16.67 0.05 2.17
N LYS A 146 17.01 0.36 0.92
CA LYS A 146 18.22 -0.18 0.32
C LYS A 146 19.43 0.27 1.15
N SER A 147 20.28 -0.68 1.51
CA SER A 147 21.55 -0.41 2.19
C SER A 147 22.35 0.67 1.44
N HIS A 148 22.81 1.68 2.17
CA HIS A 148 23.64 2.78 1.67
C HIS A 148 24.54 3.31 2.79
N GLY A 149 25.51 4.16 2.42
CA GLY A 149 26.46 4.74 3.37
C GLY A 149 26.51 6.26 3.26
N HIS A 150 27.00 6.89 4.33
CA HIS A 150 27.31 8.32 4.37
C HIS A 150 28.80 8.50 4.66
N THR A 151 29.45 9.38 3.92
CA THR A 151 30.82 9.80 4.21
C THR A 151 30.79 11.23 4.75
N GLY A 152 31.43 11.45 5.90
CA GLY A 152 31.72 12.78 6.43
C GLY A 152 33.22 13.01 6.41
N SER A 153 33.64 14.21 6.03
CA SER A 153 35.00 14.67 6.23
C SER A 153 34.99 15.91 7.10
N THR A 154 36.06 16.10 7.84
CA THR A 154 36.35 17.37 8.52
C THR A 154 37.57 17.97 7.86
N GLY A 155 37.66 19.30 7.84
CA GLY A 155 38.91 19.95 7.46
C GLY A 155 40.04 19.42 8.34
N SER A 156 41.26 19.36 7.79
CA SER A 156 42.45 19.36 8.65
C SER A 156 42.30 20.53 9.61
N ALA A 157 42.65 20.37 10.90
CA ALA A 157 42.95 21.59 11.66
C ALA A 157 43.99 22.31 10.81
N GLY A 158 43.64 23.52 10.37
CA GLY A 158 44.57 24.32 9.59
C GLY A 158 45.89 24.42 10.35
N VAL A 159 46.98 24.56 9.61
CA VAL A 159 48.29 24.90 10.19
C VAL A 159 48.07 26.09 11.11
N HIS A 160 48.26 25.91 12.41
CA HIS A 160 48.23 26.99 13.36
C HIS A 160 49.63 27.21 13.90
N SER A 161 49.96 28.48 14.11
CA SER A 161 51.24 28.93 14.63
C SER A 161 50.99 29.66 15.94
N HIS A 162 51.84 29.42 16.92
CA HIS A 162 51.86 30.18 18.16
C HIS A 162 52.97 31.24 18.07
N ASP A 163 52.64 32.48 18.35
CA ASP A 163 53.62 33.56 18.51
C ASP A 163 53.78 33.86 20.01
N THR A 164 55.01 33.78 20.52
CA THR A 164 55.32 34.13 21.91
C THR A 164 56.04 35.47 21.93
N LYS A 165 55.40 36.52 22.45
CA LYS A 165 56.12 37.75 22.81
C LYS A 165 56.80 37.56 24.15
N VAL A 166 58.12 37.39 24.14
CA VAL A 166 58.92 37.51 25.36
C VAL A 166 59.12 39.00 25.62
N GLY A 167 58.46 39.53 26.67
CA GLY A 167 58.73 40.87 27.16
C GLY A 167 60.17 40.94 27.65
N GLY A 168 60.96 41.85 27.08
CA GLY A 168 62.35 42.06 27.45
C GLY A 168 62.45 42.74 28.81
N ASP A 169 62.24 41.98 29.87
CA ASP A 169 62.53 42.44 31.23
C ASP A 169 63.91 41.85 31.59
N ALA A 170 64.95 42.66 31.39
CA ALA A 170 66.28 42.31 31.81
C ALA A 170 66.30 42.05 33.33
N ASN A 171 66.81 40.88 33.70
CA ASN A 171 67.07 40.37 35.06
C ASN A 171 65.88 39.67 35.74
N ASN A 172 65.81 38.33 35.64
CA ASN A 172 66.14 37.44 36.76
C ASN A 172 65.93 35.97 36.34
N VAL A 173 66.96 35.31 35.81
CA VAL A 173 66.96 33.84 35.65
C VAL A 173 67.22 33.23 37.03
N ARG A 174 66.19 32.74 37.73
CA ARG A 174 66.34 31.78 38.83
C ARG A 174 66.42 30.37 38.22
N PRO A 175 67.53 29.63 38.40
CA PRO A 175 67.64 28.26 37.91
C PRO A 175 67.16 27.30 38.99
N ASP A 176 65.85 27.12 39.18
CA ASP A 176 65.37 26.08 40.12
C ASP A 176 64.15 25.26 39.66
N THR A 177 63.69 25.40 38.42
CA THR A 177 62.67 24.49 37.87
C THR A 177 62.98 24.08 36.43
N PRO A 178 63.17 22.77 36.14
CA PRO A 178 63.58 22.28 34.82
C PRO A 178 62.39 22.13 33.85
N THR A 179 61.45 23.08 33.88
CA THR A 179 60.26 23.03 33.03
C THR A 179 59.97 24.40 32.43
N ASN A 180 60.36 24.55 31.16
CA ASN A 180 59.97 25.59 30.20
C ASN A 180 60.62 26.99 30.27
N ALA A 181 61.95 27.08 30.40
CA ALA A 181 62.66 28.30 30.04
C ALA A 181 63.19 28.22 28.58
N ILE A 182 62.75 29.13 27.71
CA ILE A 182 63.34 29.31 26.37
C ILE A 182 64.77 29.82 26.58
N THR A 183 65.75 28.95 26.39
CA THR A 183 67.17 29.30 26.59
C THR A 183 67.72 29.84 25.26
N MET A 184 67.78 31.16 25.12
CA MET A 184 68.50 31.79 24.01
C MET A 184 69.98 31.91 24.37
N ALA A 185 70.79 30.95 23.93
CA ALA A 185 72.23 31.02 24.15
C ALA A 185 72.86 32.11 23.27
N GLY A 186 73.43 33.15 23.91
CA GLY A 186 74.42 34.04 23.29
C GLY A 186 73.95 35.33 22.62
N GLN A 187 72.76 35.88 22.94
CA GLN A 187 72.30 37.13 22.34
C GLN A 187 72.25 38.28 23.37
N SER A 188 73.06 39.32 23.13
CA SER A 188 73.11 40.54 23.91
C SER A 188 71.81 41.35 23.79
N ALA A 189 71.36 41.91 24.92
CA ALA A 189 70.05 42.52 25.12
C ALA A 189 69.78 43.86 24.38
N ASP A 190 70.56 44.25 23.38
CA ASP A 190 70.51 45.62 22.82
C ASP A 190 70.31 45.70 21.30
N SER A 191 69.68 44.72 20.67
CA SER A 191 69.36 44.81 19.24
C SER A 191 68.15 43.99 18.86
N GLY A 192 66.95 44.44 19.26
CA GLY A 192 65.67 44.02 18.65
C GLY A 192 65.56 42.52 18.33
N ALA A 193 66.09 41.66 19.20
CA ALA A 193 66.43 40.31 18.81
C ALA A 193 65.17 39.47 18.76
N THR A 194 64.76 39.09 17.54
CA THR A 194 63.66 38.16 17.32
C THR A 194 64.15 36.74 17.54
N GLY A 195 63.93 36.21 18.74
CA GLY A 195 64.14 34.80 19.05
C GLY A 195 63.02 33.93 18.50
N SER A 196 63.35 32.85 17.78
CA SER A 196 62.39 31.82 17.39
C SER A 196 62.55 30.61 18.30
N GLY A 197 61.50 30.26 19.05
CA GLY A 197 61.39 28.99 19.77
C GLY A 197 60.34 28.11 19.11
N GLN A 198 60.62 26.83 18.91
CA GLN A 198 59.63 25.87 18.43
C GLN A 198 58.87 25.25 19.61
N ILE A 199 57.55 25.41 19.64
CA ILE A 199 56.66 24.67 20.54
C ILE A 199 56.25 23.38 19.82
N LEU A 200 56.16 22.27 20.55
CA LEU A 200 55.77 20.96 20.01
C LEU A 200 54.42 21.05 19.27
N GLU A 201 54.30 20.30 18.17
CA GLU A 201 53.09 20.21 17.37
C GLU A 201 51.88 19.94 18.26
N SER A 202 50.74 20.60 17.99
CA SER A 202 49.49 20.22 18.62
C SER A 202 49.22 18.76 18.28
N GLY A 203 49.39 17.90 19.29
CA GLY A 203 49.29 16.46 19.13
C GLY A 203 47.98 16.05 18.46
N SER A 204 47.97 14.86 17.86
CA SER A 204 46.83 14.29 17.14
C SER A 204 45.49 14.54 17.84
N HIS A 205 44.61 15.34 17.23
CA HIS A 205 43.23 15.52 17.67
C HIS A 205 42.26 14.95 16.65
N SER A 206 41.06 14.60 17.11
CA SER A 206 39.98 14.05 16.28
C SER A 206 38.86 15.07 16.12
N HIS A 207 38.26 15.11 14.93
CA HIS A 207 36.95 15.73 14.76
C HIS A 207 35.86 14.66 14.75
N SER A 208 34.83 14.84 15.56
CA SER A 208 33.62 14.03 15.51
C SER A 208 32.64 14.62 14.50
N VAL A 209 32.20 13.82 13.52
CA VAL A 209 31.05 14.15 12.67
C VAL A 209 29.84 13.39 13.21
N THR A 210 28.87 14.14 13.74
CA THR A 210 27.59 13.58 14.19
C THR A 210 26.56 13.78 13.10
N VAL A 211 26.00 12.67 12.60
CA VAL A 211 24.84 12.69 11.69
C VAL A 211 23.63 12.23 12.48
N ASN A 212 22.75 13.16 12.84
CA ASN A 212 21.50 12.84 13.52
C ASN A 212 20.49 12.29 12.52
N SER A 213 19.62 11.39 12.98
CA SER A 213 18.43 11.02 12.22
C SER A 213 17.50 12.24 12.06
N THR A 214 16.92 12.39 10.88
CA THR A 214 15.89 13.40 10.60
C THR A 214 14.82 12.80 9.70
N GLY A 215 13.59 13.29 9.79
CA GLY A 215 12.44 12.80 9.02
C GLY A 215 11.40 12.06 9.87
N GLY A 216 10.52 11.31 9.20
CA GLY A 216 9.48 10.51 9.84
C GLY A 216 9.97 9.11 10.24
N ILE A 217 9.09 8.34 10.89
CA ILE A 217 9.35 6.95 11.31
C ILE A 217 9.41 5.94 10.16
N GLU A 218 9.03 6.35 8.94
CA GLU A 218 8.97 5.53 7.72
C GLU A 218 9.21 6.46 6.51
N THR A 219 9.72 5.93 5.40
CA THR A 219 9.60 6.61 4.10
C THR A 219 8.41 6.08 3.31
N ARG A 220 7.51 6.99 2.97
CA ARG A 220 6.34 6.70 2.16
C ARG A 220 6.21 7.70 1.00
N PRO A 221 5.75 7.27 -0.17
CA PRO A 221 5.37 8.20 -1.22
C PRO A 221 4.18 9.05 -0.76
N ARG A 222 3.97 10.21 -1.41
CA ARG A 222 2.72 10.97 -1.24
C ARG A 222 1.55 10.06 -1.61
N ASN A 223 0.61 9.89 -0.70
CA ASN A 223 -0.53 8.99 -0.88
C ASN A 223 -1.82 9.64 -0.33
N VAL A 224 -2.96 9.06 -0.72
CA VAL A 224 -4.30 9.41 -0.21
C VAL A 224 -4.91 8.13 0.36
N ALA A 225 -5.44 8.20 1.58
CA ALA A 225 -5.98 7.03 2.28
C ALA A 225 -7.40 6.70 1.81
N TRP A 226 -7.55 5.54 1.15
CA TRP A 226 -8.83 4.92 0.82
C TRP A 226 -8.94 3.58 1.55
N MET A 227 -10.16 3.12 1.79
CA MET A 227 -10.41 1.80 2.38
C MET A 227 -10.19 0.70 1.33
N PHE A 228 -9.61 -0.44 1.71
CA PHE A 228 -9.63 -1.62 0.86
C PHE A 228 -10.86 -2.45 1.19
N ILE A 229 -11.64 -2.81 0.16
CA ILE A 229 -12.81 -3.68 0.29
C ILE A 229 -12.66 -4.91 -0.60
N ILE A 230 -13.26 -6.02 -0.16
CA ILE A 230 -13.25 -7.30 -0.88
C ILE A 230 -14.67 -7.76 -1.15
N LYS A 231 -14.95 -8.15 -2.40
CA LYS A 231 -16.24 -8.72 -2.80
C LYS A 231 -16.40 -10.11 -2.17
N PHE A 232 -17.57 -10.40 -1.58
CA PHE A 232 -17.91 -11.73 -1.10
C PHE A 232 -19.00 -12.45 -1.88
#